data_AF-A0A5N7RK91-F1
#
_entry.id   AF-A0A5N7RK91-F1
#
_cell.length_a   1.000
_cell.length_b   1.000
_cell.length_c   1.000
_cell.angle_alpha   90.00
_cell.angle_beta   90.00
_cell.angle_gamma   90.00
#
_symmetry.space_group_name_H-M   'P 1'
#
loop_
_entity.id
_entity.type
_entity.pdbx_description
1 polymer ?
#
loop_
_entity_poly.entity_id
_entity_poly.type
_entity_poly.pdbx_seq_one_letter_code
_entity_poly.pdbx_strand_id
1 'polypeptide(L)'
;MVLGTGSTQAQNYTANGKIFMSASSGSAFSLNATVQEKKTLQGSLSGGAAFSFKLDYDSSYERKASLDDIQGTWVAESSSTIATTISATGALTGYVVANGGRCDFSGSVAPHASKNYFRTTVTFANTCARPYAGVTTSGFALVEPAAGGGAASMLAASAPADGSFVFPLAGVRASGG
;
A
#
# COMPACT_ATOMS: atom_id res chain seq x y z
N MET A 1 5.08 6.12 4.00
CA MET A 1 3.63 5.93 3.79
C MET A 1 2.85 6.95 4.60
N VAL A 2 1.67 7.36 4.14
CA VAL A 2 0.84 8.38 4.79
C VAL A 2 -0.44 7.73 5.28
N LEU A 3 -0.81 7.95 6.54
CA LEU A 3 -2.11 7.56 7.09
C LEU A 3 -2.79 8.80 7.65
N GLY A 4 -4.03 9.04 7.26
CA GLY A 4 -4.75 10.22 7.72
C GLY A 4 -6.17 10.23 7.22
N THR A 5 -6.84 11.33 7.52
CA THR A 5 -8.15 11.66 6.97
C THR A 5 -8.01 12.86 6.06
N GLY A 6 -8.82 12.91 5.02
CA GLY A 6 -8.89 14.05 4.14
C GLY A 6 -10.28 14.27 3.60
N SER A 7 -10.53 15.48 3.14
CA SER A 7 -11.79 15.89 2.55
C SER A 7 -11.54 16.75 1.32
N THR A 8 -12.45 16.62 0.36
CA THR A 8 -12.47 17.46 -0.83
C THR A 8 -13.65 18.41 -0.72
N GLN A 9 -13.40 19.71 -0.87
CA GLN A 9 -14.42 20.73 -1.01
C GLN A 9 -14.14 21.56 -2.26
N ALA A 10 -15.05 21.49 -3.24
CA ALA A 10 -14.83 22.03 -4.58
C ALA A 10 -13.51 21.48 -5.18
N GLN A 11 -12.59 22.36 -5.56
CA GLN A 11 -11.28 21.99 -6.10
C GLN A 11 -10.19 21.90 -5.01
N ASN A 12 -10.53 21.99 -3.72
CA ASN A 12 -9.54 21.92 -2.65
C ASN A 12 -9.62 20.56 -1.95
N TYR A 13 -8.49 19.87 -1.86
CA TYR A 13 -8.30 18.69 -1.04
C TYR A 13 -7.43 19.05 0.16
N THR A 14 -7.93 18.78 1.36
CA THR A 14 -7.15 18.92 2.59
C THR A 14 -7.06 17.57 3.27
N ALA A 15 -5.90 17.25 3.84
CA ALA A 15 -5.74 16.05 4.65
C ALA A 15 -4.81 16.30 5.83
N ASN A 16 -5.02 15.57 6.92
CA ASN A 16 -4.15 15.58 8.09
C ASN A 16 -3.92 14.15 8.56
N GLY A 17 -2.79 13.90 9.19
CA GLY A 17 -2.51 12.59 9.78
C GLY A 17 -1.06 12.41 10.15
N LYS A 18 -0.54 11.21 9.90
CA LYS A 18 0.85 10.83 10.17
C LYS A 18 1.58 10.33 8.93
N ILE A 19 2.83 10.75 8.80
CA ILE A 19 3.79 10.21 7.83
C ILE A 19 4.67 9.20 8.53
N PHE A 20 4.67 7.98 8.03
CA PHE A 20 5.54 6.90 8.48
C PHE A 20 6.75 6.82 7.56
N MET A 21 7.91 7.18 8.13
CA MET A 21 9.24 6.86 7.59
C MET A 21 9.80 5.74 8.47
N SER A 22 9.92 4.52 7.94
CA SER A 22 10.31 3.31 8.68
C SER A 22 9.38 2.93 9.86
N ALA A 23 9.81 2.05 10.77
CA ALA A 23 9.04 1.56 11.91
C ALA A 23 8.81 2.59 13.05
N SER A 24 8.86 3.90 12.75
CA SER A 24 8.66 4.97 13.72
C SER A 24 7.16 5.26 13.96
N SER A 25 6.85 5.99 15.05
CA SER A 25 5.47 6.35 15.46
C SER A 25 4.73 7.33 14.52
N GLY A 26 5.38 7.73 13.43
CA GLY A 26 4.90 8.65 12.41
C GLY A 26 4.91 10.11 12.85
N SER A 27 5.36 11.01 11.98
CA SER A 27 5.32 12.47 12.22
C SER A 27 4.00 13.06 11.76
N ALA A 28 3.45 14.01 12.52
CA ALA A 28 2.23 14.70 12.09
C ALA A 28 2.45 15.44 10.77
N PHE A 29 1.44 15.41 9.90
CA PHE A 29 1.44 16.18 8.65
C PHE A 29 0.09 16.86 8.40
N SER A 30 0.14 17.89 7.58
CA SER A 30 -0.99 18.51 6.91
C SER A 30 -0.71 18.59 5.41
N LEU A 31 -1.73 18.37 4.61
CA LEU A 31 -1.68 18.41 3.16
C LEU A 31 -2.74 19.38 2.67
N ASN A 32 -2.34 20.30 1.80
CA ASN A 32 -3.25 21.16 1.07
C ASN A 32 -2.96 20.99 -0.42
N ALA A 33 -3.98 20.61 -1.18
CA ALA A 33 -3.87 20.36 -2.60
C ALA A 33 -5.06 20.91 -3.37
N THR A 34 -4.83 21.22 -4.65
CA THR A 34 -5.86 21.54 -5.63
C THR A 34 -6.10 20.32 -6.50
N VAL A 35 -7.37 19.96 -6.65
CA VAL A 35 -7.88 18.86 -7.46
C VAL A 35 -8.53 19.43 -8.71
N GLN A 36 -8.04 19.00 -9.87
CA GLN A 36 -8.78 19.07 -11.13
C GLN A 36 -9.15 17.65 -11.51
N GLU A 37 -10.44 17.33 -11.43
CA GLU A 37 -10.93 15.96 -11.65
C GLU A 37 -10.46 15.43 -13.02
N LYS A 38 -9.92 14.20 -13.01
CA LYS A 38 -9.35 13.54 -14.19
C LYS A 38 -8.26 14.34 -14.92
N LYS A 39 -7.60 15.26 -14.22
CA LYS A 39 -6.50 16.06 -14.78
C LYS A 39 -5.28 16.08 -13.89
N THR A 40 -5.35 16.75 -12.75
CA THR A 40 -4.18 17.01 -11.91
C THR A 40 -4.52 17.04 -10.44
N LEU A 41 -3.63 16.52 -9.60
CA LEU A 41 -3.56 16.80 -8.18
C LEU A 41 -2.24 17.50 -7.89
N GLN A 42 -2.28 18.72 -7.39
CA GLN A 42 -1.07 19.48 -7.06
C GLN A 42 -1.20 20.09 -5.69
N GLY A 43 -0.14 20.09 -4.90
CA GLY A 43 -0.23 20.59 -3.54
C GLY A 43 1.10 20.61 -2.82
N SER A 44 1.02 20.96 -1.56
CA SER A 44 2.14 20.96 -0.63
C SER A 44 1.77 20.24 0.65
N LEU A 45 2.76 19.51 1.15
CA LEU A 45 2.70 18.87 2.44
C LEU A 45 3.53 19.68 3.44
N SER A 46 2.99 19.88 4.64
CA SER A 46 3.65 20.55 5.78
C SER A 46 3.66 19.63 7.00
N GLY A 47 4.66 19.78 7.86
CA GLY A 47 4.91 18.86 9.00
C GLY A 47 5.72 17.63 8.60
N GLY A 48 6.65 17.20 9.46
CA GLY A 48 7.65 16.17 9.14
C GLY A 48 8.67 16.68 8.12
N ALA A 49 8.45 16.41 6.83
CA ALA A 49 9.31 16.84 5.71
C ALA A 49 8.46 17.58 4.66
N ALA A 50 8.65 18.89 4.52
CA ALA A 50 7.88 19.69 3.59
C ALA A 50 8.30 19.42 2.14
N PHE A 51 7.33 19.14 1.27
CA PHE A 51 7.56 19.05 -0.17
C PHE A 51 6.30 19.44 -0.95
N SER A 52 6.53 19.90 -2.18
CA SER A 52 5.46 20.18 -3.15
C SER A 52 5.44 19.09 -4.21
N PHE A 53 4.25 18.79 -4.73
CA PHE A 53 4.08 17.79 -5.76
C PHE A 53 3.04 18.21 -6.80
N LYS A 54 3.14 17.59 -7.96
CA LYS A 54 2.13 17.61 -9.00
C LYS A 54 2.04 16.21 -9.59
N LEU A 55 0.84 15.65 -9.57
CA LEU A 55 0.50 14.36 -10.15
C LEU A 55 -0.49 14.61 -11.28
N ASP A 56 -0.20 14.03 -12.44
CA ASP A 56 -1.14 14.01 -13.55
C ASP A 56 -2.05 12.78 -13.42
N TYR A 57 -3.27 12.91 -13.92
CA TYR A 57 -4.23 11.82 -13.90
C TYR A 57 -3.83 10.72 -14.90
N ASP A 58 -3.64 9.51 -14.37
CA ASP A 58 -3.48 8.32 -15.18
C ASP A 58 -4.83 7.65 -15.44
N SER A 59 -5.26 7.67 -16.71
CA SER A 59 -6.48 7.01 -17.17
C SER A 59 -6.49 5.49 -16.96
N SER A 60 -5.32 4.86 -16.73
CA SER A 60 -5.23 3.45 -16.34
C SER A 60 -6.03 3.16 -15.07
N TYR A 61 -6.25 4.15 -14.20
CA TYR A 61 -7.10 4.07 -13.01
C TYR A 61 -8.55 3.64 -13.32
N GLU A 62 -9.06 3.91 -14.52
CA GLU A 62 -10.42 3.57 -14.94
C GLU A 62 -10.57 2.12 -15.41
N ARG A 63 -9.46 1.40 -15.59
CA ARG A 63 -9.50 -0.01 -15.96
C ARG A 63 -9.94 -0.83 -14.75
N LYS A 64 -10.69 -1.91 -14.99
CA LYS A 64 -11.02 -2.85 -13.91
C LYS A 64 -9.80 -3.68 -13.55
N ALA A 65 -9.44 -3.72 -12.28
CA ALA A 65 -8.39 -4.59 -11.75
C ALA A 65 -8.76 -6.08 -11.92
N SER A 66 -7.80 -6.94 -12.25
CA SER A 66 -7.98 -8.39 -12.36
C SER A 66 -7.06 -9.17 -11.42
N LEU A 67 -7.55 -10.27 -10.82
CA LEU A 67 -6.71 -11.15 -10.00
C LEU A 67 -5.63 -11.85 -10.83
N ASP A 68 -5.87 -12.05 -12.13
CA ASP A 68 -4.89 -12.65 -13.05
C ASP A 68 -3.62 -11.82 -13.17
N ASP A 69 -3.73 -10.49 -12.99
CA ASP A 69 -2.61 -9.56 -13.06
C ASP A 69 -1.71 -9.67 -11.83
N ILE A 70 -2.24 -10.19 -10.71
CA ILE A 70 -1.58 -10.13 -9.40
C ILE A 70 -1.32 -11.47 -8.74
N GLN A 71 -1.87 -12.56 -9.27
CA GLN A 71 -1.63 -13.90 -8.75
C GLN A 71 -0.13 -14.26 -8.77
N GLY A 72 0.32 -15.08 -7.81
CA GLY A 72 1.71 -15.49 -7.67
C GLY A 72 2.42 -14.81 -6.49
N THR A 73 3.74 -14.95 -6.47
CA THR A 73 4.58 -14.51 -5.35
C THR A 73 5.29 -13.20 -5.65
N TRP A 74 5.18 -12.27 -4.70
CA TRP A 74 5.77 -10.94 -4.70
C TRP A 74 6.77 -10.85 -3.58
N VAL A 75 7.99 -10.41 -3.89
CA VAL A 75 9.08 -10.32 -2.93
C VAL A 75 9.61 -8.89 -2.91
N ALA A 76 9.71 -8.31 -1.72
CA ALA A 76 10.55 -7.15 -1.47
C ALA A 76 11.74 -7.56 -0.63
N GLU A 77 12.92 -7.34 -1.17
CA GLU A 77 14.17 -7.45 -0.43
C GLU A 77 14.63 -6.04 -0.04
N SER A 78 14.78 -5.82 1.26
CA SER A 78 15.32 -4.59 1.84
C SER A 78 16.18 -4.96 3.04
N SER A 79 16.15 -4.19 4.14
CA SER A 79 16.65 -4.64 5.44
C SER A 79 15.81 -5.79 6.03
N SER A 80 14.69 -6.13 5.43
CA SER A 80 13.84 -7.28 5.75
C SER A 80 13.31 -7.89 4.45
N THR A 81 13.09 -9.21 4.46
CA THR A 81 12.45 -9.91 3.34
C THR A 81 10.96 -10.00 3.60
N ILE A 82 10.16 -9.44 2.70
CA ILE A 82 8.71 -9.58 2.69
C ILE A 82 8.34 -10.45 1.48
N ALA A 83 7.69 -11.58 1.71
CA ALA A 83 7.17 -12.42 0.66
C ALA A 83 5.65 -12.54 0.80
N THR A 84 4.92 -12.28 -0.28
CA THR A 84 3.46 -12.34 -0.33
C THR A 84 3.05 -13.19 -1.52
N THR A 85 2.22 -14.20 -1.31
CA THR A 85 1.63 -15.03 -2.36
C THR A 85 0.13 -14.80 -2.42
N ILE A 86 -0.36 -14.51 -3.63
CA ILE A 86 -1.77 -14.29 -3.93
C ILE A 86 -2.26 -15.42 -4.83
N SER A 87 -3.31 -16.12 -4.41
CA SER A 87 -3.94 -17.17 -5.21
C SER A 87 -4.81 -16.57 -6.31
N ALA A 88 -5.20 -17.40 -7.29
CA ALA A 88 -6.19 -17.03 -8.32
C ALA A 88 -7.56 -16.60 -7.73
N THR A 89 -7.88 -17.01 -6.50
CA THR A 89 -9.12 -16.65 -5.80
C THR A 89 -8.97 -15.40 -4.91
N GLY A 90 -7.77 -14.80 -4.88
CA GLY A 90 -7.49 -13.63 -4.04
C GLY A 90 -7.17 -13.97 -2.59
N ALA A 91 -6.93 -15.24 -2.24
CA ALA A 91 -6.40 -15.59 -0.93
C ALA A 91 -4.93 -15.12 -0.84
N LEU A 92 -4.60 -14.42 0.24
CA LEU A 92 -3.27 -13.88 0.49
C LEU A 92 -2.61 -14.65 1.63
N THR A 93 -1.35 -15.01 1.44
CA THR A 93 -0.47 -15.55 2.48
C THR A 93 0.91 -14.91 2.34
N GLY A 94 1.66 -14.86 3.42
CA GLY A 94 3.01 -14.33 3.34
C GLY A 94 3.73 -14.33 4.68
N TYR A 95 4.92 -13.78 4.64
CA TYR A 95 5.76 -13.62 5.81
C TYR A 95 6.68 -12.42 5.70
N VAL A 96 7.11 -11.92 6.85
CA VAL A 96 8.22 -10.98 6.99
C VAL A 96 9.33 -11.67 7.79
N VAL A 97 10.56 -11.62 7.27
CA VAL A 97 11.77 -11.99 8.01
C VAL A 97 12.58 -10.73 8.31
N ALA A 98 12.79 -10.45 9.59
CA ALA A 98 13.56 -9.31 10.09
C ALA A 98 14.36 -9.72 11.33
N ASN A 99 15.64 -9.36 11.40
CA ASN A 99 16.51 -9.57 12.57
C ASN A 99 16.45 -10.99 13.18
N GLY A 100 16.37 -12.03 12.33
CA GLY A 100 16.33 -13.44 12.75
C GLY A 100 14.95 -13.96 13.20
N GLY A 101 13.91 -13.12 13.21
CA GLY A 101 12.53 -13.51 13.48
C GLY A 101 11.67 -13.58 12.22
N ARG A 102 10.70 -14.50 12.21
CA ARG A 102 9.69 -14.64 11.16
C ARG A 102 8.30 -14.28 11.70
N CYS A 103 7.56 -13.46 10.96
CA CYS A 103 6.17 -13.14 11.24
C CYS A 103 5.32 -13.53 10.02
N ASP A 104 4.52 -14.58 10.17
CA ASP A 104 3.59 -15.03 9.14
C ASP A 104 2.28 -14.22 9.18
N PHE A 105 1.66 -14.07 8.02
CA PHE A 105 0.37 -13.42 7.86
C PHE A 105 -0.47 -14.06 6.76
N SER A 106 -1.78 -13.87 6.84
CA SER A 106 -2.75 -14.32 5.85
C SER A 106 -3.84 -13.27 5.63
N GLY A 107 -4.67 -13.43 4.61
CA GLY A 107 -5.79 -12.53 4.38
C GLY A 107 -6.34 -12.65 2.97
N SER A 108 -6.74 -11.52 2.39
CA SER A 108 -7.37 -11.49 1.07
C SER A 108 -7.03 -10.25 0.27
N VAL A 109 -7.13 -10.39 -1.05
CA VAL A 109 -7.05 -9.32 -2.03
C VAL A 109 -8.25 -9.42 -2.96
N ALA A 110 -8.97 -8.32 -3.13
CA ALA A 110 -10.13 -8.26 -4.00
C ALA A 110 -10.02 -7.06 -4.96
N PRO A 111 -10.28 -7.22 -6.26
CA PRO A 111 -10.28 -6.11 -7.19
C PRO A 111 -11.38 -5.12 -6.84
N HIS A 112 -11.10 -3.83 -7.00
CA HIS A 112 -12.16 -2.83 -6.93
C HIS A 112 -13.18 -3.04 -8.05
N ALA A 113 -14.45 -2.76 -7.79
CA ALA A 113 -15.55 -3.07 -8.70
C ALA A 113 -15.37 -2.42 -10.10
N SER A 114 -14.75 -1.24 -10.15
CA SER A 114 -14.67 -0.42 -11.36
C SER A 114 -13.35 0.31 -11.58
N LYS A 115 -12.33 0.11 -10.74
CA LYS A 115 -11.07 0.89 -10.78
C LYS A 115 -9.86 -0.01 -10.70
N ASN A 116 -8.71 0.51 -11.11
CA ASN A 116 -7.48 -0.25 -11.23
C ASN A 116 -6.70 -0.27 -9.90
N TYR A 117 -7.34 -0.76 -8.86
CA TYR A 117 -6.70 -1.03 -7.57
C TYR A 117 -7.40 -2.19 -6.89
N PHE A 118 -6.71 -2.78 -5.91
CA PHE A 118 -7.25 -3.87 -5.11
C PHE A 118 -7.44 -3.40 -3.68
N ARG A 119 -8.43 -3.97 -2.99
CA ARG A 119 -8.57 -3.88 -1.55
C ARG A 119 -7.87 -5.07 -0.92
N THR A 120 -7.15 -4.84 0.16
CA THR A 120 -6.40 -5.88 0.86
C THR A 120 -6.83 -5.97 2.30
N THR A 121 -6.88 -7.17 2.84
CA THR A 121 -6.96 -7.44 4.28
C THR A 121 -5.80 -8.34 4.65
N VAL A 122 -5.12 -8.03 5.76
CA VAL A 122 -4.02 -8.85 6.29
C VAL A 122 -4.24 -9.07 7.77
N THR A 123 -4.11 -10.30 8.21
CA THR A 123 -4.13 -10.72 9.61
C THR A 123 -2.80 -11.38 9.93
N PHE A 124 -2.10 -10.82 10.90
CA PHE A 124 -0.82 -11.34 11.36
C PHE A 124 -1.02 -12.47 12.36
N ALA A 125 -0.11 -13.45 12.34
CA ALA A 125 -0.11 -14.51 13.34
C ALA A 125 0.10 -13.96 14.76
N ASN A 126 -0.45 -14.64 15.76
CA ASN A 126 -0.27 -14.27 17.17
C ASN A 126 1.18 -14.42 17.66
N THR A 127 2.01 -15.18 16.94
CA THR A 127 3.44 -15.38 17.22
C THR A 127 4.32 -14.22 16.75
N CYS A 128 3.76 -13.29 15.97
CA CYS A 128 4.49 -12.10 15.55
C CYS A 128 4.84 -11.20 16.75
N ALA A 129 5.89 -10.39 16.60
CA ALA A 129 6.19 -9.35 17.58
C ALA A 129 5.10 -8.27 17.58
N ARG A 130 4.89 -7.63 18.74
CA ARG A 130 4.08 -6.40 18.80
C ARG A 130 4.71 -5.30 17.94
N PRO A 131 3.92 -4.45 17.26
CA PRO A 131 2.46 -4.32 17.36
C PRO A 131 1.67 -5.26 16.44
N TYR A 132 2.31 -6.14 15.66
CA TYR A 132 1.62 -6.93 14.63
C TYR A 132 0.82 -8.10 15.20
N ALA A 133 1.25 -8.72 16.31
CA ALA A 133 0.66 -9.92 16.90
C ALA A 133 -0.88 -9.94 16.90
N GLY A 134 -1.49 -10.80 16.07
CA GLY A 134 -2.95 -10.99 15.99
C GLY A 134 -3.74 -9.83 15.39
N VAL A 135 -3.08 -8.76 14.94
CA VAL A 135 -3.74 -7.57 14.40
C VAL A 135 -4.22 -7.85 12.98
N THR A 136 -5.40 -7.30 12.65
CA THR A 136 -5.91 -7.25 11.27
C THR A 136 -5.84 -5.83 10.74
N THR A 137 -5.30 -5.68 9.54
CA THR A 137 -5.20 -4.42 8.81
C THR A 137 -6.03 -4.47 7.53
N SER A 138 -6.43 -3.30 7.06
CA SER A 138 -7.07 -3.13 5.75
C SER A 138 -6.36 -2.07 4.94
N GLY A 139 -6.38 -2.20 3.63
CA GLY A 139 -5.53 -1.41 2.75
C GLY A 139 -5.90 -1.49 1.29
N PHE A 140 -4.97 -1.03 0.47
CA PHE A 140 -5.08 -1.09 -0.98
C PHE A 140 -3.74 -1.51 -1.60
N ALA A 141 -3.85 -2.12 -2.78
CA ALA A 141 -2.71 -2.46 -3.63
C ALA A 141 -2.89 -1.86 -5.03
N LEU A 142 -1.79 -1.38 -5.59
CA LEU A 142 -1.63 -0.98 -6.97
C LEU A 142 -0.56 -1.87 -7.59
N VAL A 143 -0.78 -2.30 -8.82
CA VAL A 143 0.22 -3.07 -9.57
C VAL A 143 0.63 -2.28 -10.79
N GLU A 144 1.93 -2.04 -10.87
CA GLU A 144 2.56 -1.49 -12.05
C GLU A 144 3.01 -2.67 -12.91
N PRO A 145 2.45 -2.81 -14.13
CA PRO A 145 2.85 -3.89 -15.01
C PRO A 145 4.31 -3.74 -15.42
N ALA A 146 4.94 -4.86 -15.76
CA ALA A 146 6.27 -4.86 -16.36
C ALA A 146 6.31 -3.96 -17.60
N ALA A 147 7.21 -2.97 -17.61
CA ALA A 147 7.51 -2.15 -18.77
C ALA A 147 8.96 -2.35 -19.22
N GLY A 148 9.20 -2.37 -20.53
CA GLY A 148 10.56 -2.35 -21.09
C GLY A 148 11.47 -3.52 -20.69
N GLY A 149 10.92 -4.71 -20.41
CA GLY A 149 11.69 -5.88 -19.96
C GLY A 149 11.98 -5.93 -18.45
N GLY A 150 11.39 -5.03 -17.65
CA GLY A 150 11.44 -5.07 -16.18
C GLY A 150 10.48 -6.07 -15.54
N ALA A 151 10.58 -6.23 -14.21
CA ALA A 151 9.60 -6.99 -13.43
C ALA A 151 8.38 -6.13 -13.09
N ALA A 152 7.20 -6.74 -13.00
CA ALA A 152 6.02 -6.07 -12.46
C ALA A 152 6.26 -5.73 -10.97
N SER A 153 5.76 -4.57 -10.54
CA SER A 153 5.89 -4.09 -9.17
C SER A 153 4.51 -3.97 -8.50
N MET A 154 4.45 -4.29 -7.21
CA MET A 154 3.27 -4.07 -6.38
C MET A 154 3.60 -3.00 -5.34
N LEU A 155 2.76 -1.99 -5.27
CA LEU A 155 2.75 -0.98 -4.22
C LEU A 155 1.48 -1.16 -3.41
N ALA A 156 1.60 -1.69 -2.20
CA ALA A 156 0.46 -1.84 -1.32
C ALA A 156 0.79 -1.42 0.10
N ALA A 157 -0.23 -0.94 0.80
CA ALA A 157 -0.14 -0.48 2.18
C ALA A 157 -1.45 -0.80 2.89
N SER A 158 -1.35 -1.20 4.15
CA SER A 158 -2.50 -1.47 5.01
C SER A 158 -2.27 -0.93 6.41
N ALA A 159 -3.34 -0.59 7.12
CA ALA A 159 -3.30 -0.12 8.50
C ALA A 159 -4.43 -0.76 9.33
N PRO A 160 -4.25 -0.93 10.64
CA PRO A 160 -5.33 -1.28 11.54
C PRO A 160 -6.31 -0.11 11.68
N ALA A 161 -7.53 -0.39 12.15
CA ALA A 161 -8.58 0.62 12.29
C ALA A 161 -8.22 1.76 13.25
N ASP A 162 -7.36 1.50 14.24
CA ASP A 162 -6.85 2.49 15.19
C ASP A 162 -5.68 3.34 14.65
N GLY A 163 -5.17 3.00 13.46
CA GLY A 163 -4.04 3.68 12.83
C GLY A 163 -2.73 3.59 13.61
N SER A 164 -2.56 2.56 14.44
CA SER A 164 -1.37 2.37 15.28
C SER A 164 -0.08 2.13 14.48
N PHE A 165 -0.16 1.55 13.28
CA PHE A 165 0.96 1.37 12.38
C PHE A 165 0.53 1.31 10.91
N VAL A 166 1.50 1.32 9.99
CA VAL A 166 1.26 1.02 8.56
C VAL A 166 2.15 -0.13 8.14
N PHE A 167 1.57 -1.12 7.48
CA PHE A 167 2.27 -2.26 6.93
C PHE A 167 2.39 -2.16 5.40
N PRO A 168 3.61 -2.08 4.84
CA PRO A 168 3.82 -2.15 3.42
C PRO A 168 3.75 -3.60 2.92
N LEU A 169 3.03 -3.78 1.83
CA LEU A 169 3.02 -4.97 1.00
C LEU A 169 3.61 -4.55 -0.36
N ALA A 170 4.90 -4.18 -0.37
CA ALA A 170 5.59 -3.85 -1.61
C ALA A 170 6.37 -5.06 -2.09
N GLY A 171 6.59 -5.19 -3.40
CA GLY A 171 7.44 -6.25 -3.95
C GLY A 171 7.51 -6.25 -5.46
N VAL A 172 8.51 -6.93 -5.99
CA VAL A 172 8.58 -7.32 -7.40
C VAL A 172 8.05 -8.74 -7.55
N ARG A 173 7.36 -9.03 -8.65
CA ARG A 173 6.91 -10.39 -8.92
C ARG A 173 8.15 -11.27 -9.09
N ALA A 174 8.23 -12.36 -8.32
CA ALA A 174 9.33 -13.31 -8.46
C ALA A 174 9.30 -13.87 -9.89
N SER A 175 10.42 -13.77 -10.62
CA SER A 175 10.55 -14.45 -11.90
C SER A 175 10.42 -15.94 -11.65
N GLY A 176 9.41 -16.57 -12.25
CA GLY A 176 9.22 -18.02 -12.15
C GLY A 176 10.50 -18.74 -12.58
N GLY A 177 10.94 -19.70 -11.75
CA GLY A 177 11.88 -20.72 -12.18
C GLY A 177 11.24 -21.74 -13.09
#